data_AF-A0A3A5IGR4-F1
#
_entry.id   AF-A0A3A5IGR4-F1
#
_cell.length_a   1.000
_cell.length_b   1.000
_cell.length_c   1.000
_cell.angle_alpha   90.00
_cell.angle_beta   90.00
_cell.angle_gamma   90.00
#
_symmetry.space_group_name_H-M   'P 1'
#
loop_
_entity.id
_entity.type
_entity.pdbx_description
1 polymer ?
#
loop_
_entity_poly.entity_id
_entity_poly.type
_entity_poly.pdbx_seq_one_letter_code
_entity_poly.pdbx_strand_id
1 'polypeptide(L)'
;MVNNQSNSNNPRLSYDYRRKKNAEGMRIQVATFTLMIFFTVVSFVAVGADFSKWFVIPFILLLAVVQVGFQLYYFMHMSEKGHEAPSLFMWSGVTVAFLTILAFMTIIWW
;
A
#
# COMPACT_ATOMS: atom_id res chain seq x y z
N MET A 1 -20.82 -45.07 13.47
CA MET A 1 -20.49 -43.63 13.35
C MET A 1 -19.17 -43.54 12.60
N VAL A 2 -19.21 -43.17 11.31
CA VAL A 2 -18.03 -43.17 10.42
C VAL A 2 -17.21 -41.91 10.71
N ASN A 3 -15.96 -42.14 11.09
CA ASN A 3 -14.94 -41.13 11.36
C ASN A 3 -14.48 -40.50 10.04
N ASN A 4 -14.95 -39.30 9.72
CA ASN A 4 -14.42 -38.48 8.64
C ASN A 4 -13.11 -37.82 9.08
N GLN A 5 -12.04 -38.62 9.21
CA GLN A 5 -10.69 -38.08 9.13
C GLN A 5 -10.44 -37.68 7.68
N SER A 6 -10.61 -36.38 7.41
CA SER A 6 -10.15 -35.75 6.19
C SER A 6 -8.65 -36.00 6.04
N ASN A 7 -8.32 -36.93 5.15
CA ASN A 7 -6.97 -37.35 4.84
C ASN A 7 -6.20 -36.18 4.19
N SER A 8 -5.35 -35.54 4.99
CA SER A 8 -4.53 -34.35 4.69
C SER A 8 -3.38 -34.60 3.69
N ASN A 9 -3.46 -35.61 2.82
CA ASN A 9 -2.33 -36.09 2.01
C ASN A 9 -2.57 -36.09 0.48
N ASN A 10 -3.43 -35.21 -0.04
CA ASN A 10 -3.67 -35.10 -1.48
C ASN A 10 -2.91 -33.90 -2.09
N PRO A 11 -1.66 -34.06 -2.57
CA PRO A 11 -0.83 -32.94 -3.06
C PRO A 11 -1.46 -32.17 -4.22
N ARG A 12 -2.29 -32.82 -5.04
CA ARG A 12 -2.90 -32.19 -6.23
C ARG A 12 -3.97 -31.16 -5.88
N LEU A 13 -4.78 -31.42 -4.86
CA LEU A 13 -5.78 -30.45 -4.37
C LEU A 13 -5.09 -29.22 -3.78
N SER A 14 -3.99 -29.38 -3.04
CA SER A 14 -3.21 -28.24 -2.54
C SER A 14 -2.55 -27.40 -3.65
N TYR A 15 -2.22 -27.99 -4.80
CA TYR A 15 -1.64 -27.26 -5.93
C TYR A 15 -2.67 -26.35 -6.62
N ASP A 16 -3.87 -26.85 -6.92
CA ASP A 16 -4.92 -26.06 -7.55
C ASP A 16 -5.47 -24.95 -6.63
N TYR A 17 -5.58 -25.22 -5.33
CA TYR A 17 -5.95 -24.21 -4.35
C TYR A 17 -4.87 -23.12 -4.22
N ARG A 18 -3.58 -23.48 -4.18
CA ARG A 18 -2.47 -22.49 -4.17
C ARG A 18 -2.44 -21.66 -5.45
N ARG A 19 -2.68 -22.27 -6.61
CA ARG A 19 -2.69 -21.55 -7.89
C ARG A 19 -3.83 -20.52 -7.98
N LYS A 20 -5.03 -20.87 -7.50
CA LYS A 20 -6.16 -19.92 -7.43
C LYS A 20 -5.89 -18.79 -6.43
N LYS A 21 -5.36 -19.11 -5.25
CA LYS A 21 -4.98 -18.11 -4.23
C LYS A 21 -3.91 -17.13 -4.74
N ASN A 22 -2.91 -17.63 -5.46
CA ASN A 22 -1.85 -16.81 -6.06
C ASN A 22 -2.40 -15.88 -7.16
N ALA A 23 -3.36 -16.37 -7.96
CA ALA A 23 -4.00 -15.55 -8.98
C ALA A 23 -4.80 -14.39 -8.37
N GLU A 24 -5.47 -14.61 -7.24
CA GLU A 24 -6.20 -13.56 -6.52
C GLU A 24 -5.26 -12.52 -5.89
N GLY A 25 -4.14 -12.96 -5.29
CA GLY A 25 -3.10 -12.07 -4.77
C GLY A 25 -2.47 -11.20 -5.87
N MET A 26 -2.26 -11.76 -7.06
CA MET A 26 -1.69 -11.04 -8.19
C MET A 26 -2.65 -10.01 -8.78
N ARG A 27 -3.96 -10.30 -8.83
CA ARG A 27 -4.99 -9.35 -9.31
C ARG A 27 -5.08 -8.12 -8.43
N ILE A 28 -5.04 -8.33 -7.11
CA ILE A 28 -4.96 -7.27 -6.11
C ILE A 28 -3.70 -6.44 -6.39
N GLN A 29 -2.51 -7.04 -6.48
CA GLN A 29 -1.27 -6.31 -6.74
C GLN A 29 -1.30 -5.45 -8.01
N VAL A 30 -1.83 -6.02 -9.10
CA VAL A 30 -1.98 -5.30 -10.38
C VAL A 30 -2.98 -4.15 -10.26
N ALA A 31 -4.12 -4.34 -9.58
CA ALA A 31 -5.13 -3.29 -9.42
C ALA A 31 -4.56 -2.04 -8.71
N THR A 32 -3.77 -2.22 -7.66
CA THR A 32 -3.16 -1.08 -6.97
C THR A 32 -1.99 -0.48 -7.71
N PHE A 33 -1.21 -1.30 -8.41
CA PHE A 33 -0.17 -0.77 -9.30
C PHE A 33 -0.78 0.16 -10.37
N THR A 34 -1.90 -0.26 -10.98
CA THR A 34 -2.65 0.57 -11.93
C THR A 34 -3.22 1.83 -11.25
N LEU A 35 -3.77 1.71 -10.05
CA LEU A 35 -4.29 2.87 -9.29
C LEU A 35 -3.19 3.89 -8.98
N MET A 36 -1.98 3.46 -8.63
CA MET A 36 -0.85 4.36 -8.39
C MET A 36 -0.45 5.12 -9.65
N ILE A 37 -0.29 4.41 -10.77
CA ILE A 37 0.02 5.04 -12.06
C ILE A 37 -1.08 6.04 -12.44
N PHE A 38 -2.34 5.72 -12.18
CA PHE A 38 -3.44 6.65 -12.44
C PHE A 38 -3.28 7.95 -11.66
N PHE A 39 -3.07 7.88 -10.34
CA PHE A 39 -2.88 9.08 -9.51
C PHE A 39 -1.62 9.88 -9.88
N THR A 40 -0.52 9.23 -10.24
CA THR A 40 0.69 9.93 -10.65
C THR A 40 0.49 10.66 -11.97
N VAL A 41 -0.13 10.02 -12.96
CA VAL A 41 -0.46 10.67 -14.23
C VAL A 41 -1.37 11.89 -14.00
N VAL A 42 -2.38 11.77 -13.12
CA VAL A 42 -3.26 12.91 -12.76
C VAL A 42 -2.46 14.06 -12.14
N SER A 43 -1.52 13.78 -11.21
CA SER A 43 -0.64 14.82 -10.66
C SER A 43 0.20 15.51 -11.74
N PHE A 44 0.79 14.76 -12.67
CA PHE A 44 1.63 15.31 -13.74
C PHE A 44 0.81 16.18 -14.71
N VAL A 45 -0.40 15.75 -15.06
CA VAL A 45 -1.32 16.54 -15.88
C VAL A 45 -1.73 17.82 -15.15
N ALA A 46 -2.02 17.74 -13.84
CA ALA A 46 -2.34 18.91 -13.03
C ALA A 46 -1.18 19.91 -12.92
N VAL A 47 0.08 19.45 -12.94
CA VAL A 47 1.26 20.34 -13.01
C VAL A 47 1.40 20.95 -14.40
N GLY A 48 1.23 20.13 -15.45
CA GLY A 48 1.45 20.51 -16.84
C GLY A 48 0.37 21.43 -17.42
N ALA A 49 -0.82 21.48 -16.81
CA ALA A 49 -1.92 22.35 -17.21
C ALA A 49 -1.76 23.83 -16.80
N ASP A 50 -0.57 24.24 -16.35
CA ASP A 50 -0.20 25.61 -15.98
C ASP A 50 -1.15 26.28 -14.95
N PHE A 51 -1.69 25.46 -14.05
CA PHE A 51 -2.42 25.97 -12.90
C PHE A 51 -1.49 26.79 -11.98
N SER A 52 -2.07 27.74 -11.25
CA SER A 52 -1.31 28.57 -10.30
C SER A 52 -0.51 27.69 -9.33
N LYS A 53 0.79 27.96 -9.20
CA LYS A 53 1.71 27.21 -8.32
C LYS A 53 1.19 27.12 -6.88
N TRP A 54 0.48 28.16 -6.42
CA TRP A 54 -0.17 28.21 -5.12
C TRP A 54 -1.26 27.15 -4.92
N PHE A 55 -1.91 26.70 -5.99
CA PHE A 55 -2.89 25.62 -5.97
C PHE A 55 -2.25 24.25 -6.22
N VAL A 56 -1.31 24.21 -7.17
CA VAL A 56 -0.63 22.98 -7.61
C VAL A 56 0.20 22.34 -6.50
N ILE A 57 0.97 23.14 -5.75
CA ILE A 57 1.84 22.64 -4.67
C ILE A 57 1.06 21.89 -3.58
N PRO A 58 0.05 22.48 -2.91
CA PRO A 58 -0.71 21.75 -1.90
C PRO A 58 -1.50 20.58 -2.47
N PHE A 59 -1.98 20.68 -3.72
CA PHE A 59 -2.71 19.60 -4.39
C PHE A 59 -1.84 18.35 -4.61
N ILE A 60 -0.64 18.51 -5.15
CA ILE A 60 0.29 17.38 -5.36
C ILE A 60 0.75 16.83 -4.02
N LEU A 61 0.99 17.69 -3.02
CA LEU A 61 1.45 17.25 -1.70
C LEU A 61 0.39 16.39 -1.01
N LEU A 62 -0.90 16.75 -1.13
CA LEU A 62 -2.01 15.91 -0.69
C LEU A 62 -2.03 14.56 -1.43
N LEU A 63 -1.90 14.58 -2.76
CA LEU A 63 -1.83 13.35 -3.56
C LEU A 63 -0.61 12.50 -3.20
N ALA A 64 0.52 13.10 -2.86
CA ALA A 64 1.74 12.41 -2.45
C ALA A 64 1.56 11.70 -1.09
N VAL A 65 0.88 12.33 -0.13
CA VAL A 65 0.54 11.68 1.14
C VAL A 65 -0.39 10.49 0.91
N VAL A 66 -1.42 10.65 0.06
CA VAL A 66 -2.31 9.56 -0.33
C VAL A 66 -1.54 8.43 -1.02
N GLN A 67 -0.60 8.76 -1.91
CA GLN A 67 0.27 7.78 -2.56
C GLN A 67 1.08 6.98 -1.53
N VAL A 68 1.76 7.64 -0.58
CA VAL A 68 2.53 6.96 0.48
C VAL A 68 1.64 6.07 1.35
N GLY A 69 0.42 6.53 1.66
CA GLY A 69 -0.57 5.72 2.39
C GLY A 69 -1.01 4.47 1.62
N PHE A 70 -1.33 4.60 0.33
CA PHE A 70 -1.64 3.45 -0.54
C PHE A 70 -0.44 2.53 -0.74
N GLN A 71 0.78 3.09 -0.85
CA GLN A 71 2.01 2.31 -0.92
C GLN A 71 2.15 1.46 0.34
N LEU A 72 2.02 2.05 1.52
CA LEU A 72 2.11 1.33 2.79
C LEU A 72 0.98 0.30 2.96
N TYR A 73 -0.28 0.67 2.67
CA TYR A 73 -1.43 -0.22 2.81
C TYR A 73 -1.37 -1.44 1.90
N TYR A 74 -0.81 -1.31 0.70
CA TYR A 74 -0.80 -2.39 -0.28
C TYR A 74 0.49 -3.20 -0.32
N PHE A 75 1.63 -2.56 -0.05
CA PHE A 75 2.89 -3.27 0.20
C PHE A 75 2.75 -4.14 1.45
N MET A 76 1.92 -3.72 2.40
CA MET A 76 1.49 -4.52 3.54
C MET A 76 0.21 -5.28 3.19
N HIS A 77 0.35 -6.34 2.38
CA HIS A 77 -0.67 -7.37 2.17
C HIS A 77 -1.06 -8.03 3.51
N MET A 78 -1.93 -7.36 4.27
CA MET A 78 -2.44 -7.81 5.57
C MET A 78 -3.49 -8.93 5.42
N SER A 79 -3.39 -9.75 4.37
CA SER A 79 -4.26 -10.92 4.16
C SER A 79 -3.60 -12.24 4.59
N GLU A 80 -2.31 -12.22 4.94
CA GLU A 80 -1.66 -13.39 5.56
C GLU A 80 -1.36 -13.15 7.04
N LYS A 81 -2.22 -13.77 7.85
CA LYS A 81 -2.18 -13.91 9.30
C LYS A 81 -0.74 -14.16 9.80
N GLY A 82 -0.23 -13.25 10.63
CA GLY A 82 0.76 -13.61 11.65
C GLY A 82 2.07 -12.83 11.75
N HIS A 83 2.20 -11.59 11.27
CA HIS A 83 3.45 -10.83 11.49
C HIS A 83 3.21 -9.49 12.20
N GLU A 84 3.77 -9.38 13.41
CA GLU A 84 3.90 -8.15 14.21
C GLU A 84 4.95 -7.19 13.63
N ALA A 85 5.90 -7.70 12.83
CA ALA A 85 7.00 -6.90 12.26
C ALA A 85 6.55 -5.80 11.28
N PRO A 86 5.61 -6.04 10.33
CA PRO A 86 5.04 -4.98 9.48
C PRO A 86 4.31 -3.90 10.29
N SER A 87 3.57 -4.30 11.34
CA SER A 87 2.87 -3.34 12.20
C SER A 87 3.84 -2.44 12.97
N LEU A 88 4.93 -3.01 13.49
CA LEU A 88 5.99 -2.24 14.16
C LEU A 88 6.69 -1.28 13.18
N PHE A 89 6.91 -1.71 11.94
CA PHE A 89 7.53 -0.86 10.91
C PHE A 89 6.59 0.28 10.45
N MET A 90 5.27 0.06 10.41
CA MET A 90 4.29 1.12 10.20
C MET A 90 4.33 2.16 11.30
N TRP A 91 4.31 1.72 12.56
CA TRP A 91 4.32 2.65 13.70
C TRP A 91 5.62 3.44 13.78
N SER A 92 6.76 2.82 13.50
CA SER A 92 8.05 3.53 13.42
C SER A 92 8.09 4.49 12.22
N GLY A 93 7.64 4.08 11.04
CA GLY A 93 7.58 4.92 9.85
C GLY A 93 6.70 6.16 10.02
N VAL A 94 5.52 5.99 10.62
CA VAL A 94 4.59 7.09 10.95
C VAL A 94 5.23 8.02 11.98
N THR A 95 5.88 7.49 13.01
CA THR A 95 6.56 8.29 14.04
C THR A 95 7.69 9.11 13.44
N VAL A 96 8.53 8.51 12.58
CA VAL A 96 9.64 9.20 11.91
C VAL A 96 9.11 10.27 10.94
N ALA A 97 8.09 9.97 10.15
CA ALA A 97 7.46 10.94 9.26
C ALA A 97 6.88 12.13 10.05
N PHE A 98 6.20 11.86 11.17
CA PHE A 98 5.65 12.89 12.05
C PHE A 98 6.74 13.77 12.65
N LEU A 99 7.80 13.16 13.19
CA LEU A 99 8.97 13.89 13.73
C LEU A 99 9.68 14.71 12.65
N THR A 100 9.75 14.21 11.42
CA THR A 100 10.39 14.91 10.30
C THR A 100 9.57 16.15 9.92
N ILE A 101 8.25 16.01 9.77
CA ILE A 101 7.38 17.15 9.48
C ILE A 101 7.45 18.19 10.60
N LEU A 102 7.40 17.76 11.86
CA LEU A 102 7.55 18.66 13.00
C LEU A 102 8.90 19.38 12.97
N ALA A 103 10.01 18.67 12.79
CA ALA A 103 11.34 19.28 12.72
C ALA A 103 11.45 20.30 11.58
N PHE A 104 10.95 19.99 10.38
CA PHE A 104 10.96 20.94 9.27
C PHE A 104 10.07 22.16 9.53
N MET A 105 8.93 21.97 10.19
CA MET A 105 8.00 23.07 10.48
C MET A 105 8.43 23.94 11.67
N THR A 106 9.16 23.40 12.65
CA THR A 106 9.58 24.15 13.85
C THR A 106 11.04 24.61 13.85
N ILE A 107 11.95 23.89 13.19
CA ILE A 107 13.39 24.19 13.19
C ILE A 107 13.83 24.91 11.91
N ILE A 108 13.28 24.56 10.75
CA ILE A 108 13.70 25.12 9.45
C ILE A 108 12.87 26.36 9.06
N TRP A 109 11.65 26.50 9.57
CA TRP A 109 10.78 27.65 9.29
C TRP A 109 11.13 28.90 10.12
N TRP A 110 12.03 28.79 11.10
CA TRP A 110 12.54 29.90 11.91
C TRP A 110 13.96 30.26 11.49
#